data_AF-A0A7G2SJ29-F1
#
_entry.id   AF-A0A7G2SJ29-F1
#
_cell.length_a   1.000
_cell.length_b   1.000
_cell.length_c   1.000
_cell.angle_alpha   90.00
_cell.angle_beta   90.00
_cell.angle_gamma   90.00
#
_symmetry.space_group_name_H-M   'P 1'
#
loop_
_entity.id
_entity.type
_entity.pdbx_description
1 polymer ?
#
loop_
_entity_poly.entity_id
_entity_poly.type
_entity_poly.pdbx_seq_one_letter_code
_entity_poly.pdbx_strand_id
1 'polypeptide(L)'
;MLIGSSSNTGDAVFFQKLFAINSEFEERNRKKLERIDYGGNVTSVIIFPISIYDEYEENLRTYNRYKFLDRFKNFDNKIEYCLNVNILISPLDVKRLSVEELKQLYCDLIVKTIENFDFKMPKNFDFLSFKRDFFNIVDDFRKIKVENTL
;
A
#
# COMPACT_ATOMS: atom_id res chain seq x y z
N MET A 1 8.80 2.57 18.28
CA MET A 1 8.01 1.40 17.89
C MET A 1 8.34 1.13 16.43
N LEU A 2 8.85 -0.05 16.09
CA LEU A 2 9.29 -0.35 14.73
C LEU A 2 8.06 -0.74 13.90
N ILE A 3 7.77 0.06 12.87
CA ILE A 3 6.88 -0.33 11.79
C ILE A 3 7.60 -1.47 11.06
N GLY A 4 6.98 -2.65 11.07
CA GLY A 4 7.44 -3.79 10.30
C GLY A 4 6.44 -4.04 9.18
N SER A 5 6.91 -3.99 7.94
CA SER A 5 6.20 -4.57 6.81
C SER A 5 6.49 -6.08 6.79
N SER A 6 5.43 -6.89 6.90
CA SER A 6 5.54 -8.34 6.66
C SER A 6 5.03 -8.63 5.25
N SER A 7 5.94 -8.94 4.31
CA SER A 7 5.55 -9.67 3.11
C SER A 7 5.60 -11.16 3.42
N ASN A 8 4.46 -11.83 3.32
CA ASN A 8 4.45 -13.29 3.23
C ASN A 8 4.69 -13.66 1.77
N THR A 9 5.91 -13.44 1.29
CA THR A 9 6.34 -13.83 -0.05
C THR A 9 6.94 -15.22 0.04
N GLY A 10 6.17 -16.23 -0.35
CA GLY A 10 6.72 -17.51 -0.77
C GLY A 10 7.70 -17.29 -1.93
N ASP A 11 8.82 -17.99 -1.87
CA ASP A 11 10.01 -17.89 -2.73
C ASP A 11 9.74 -17.78 -4.24
N ALA A 12 9.80 -16.56 -4.78
CA ALA A 12 10.09 -16.37 -6.20
C ALA A 12 10.87 -15.07 -6.45
N VAL A 13 11.96 -15.16 -7.22
CA VAL A 13 12.90 -14.06 -7.54
C VAL A 13 12.18 -12.82 -8.07
N PHE A 14 11.09 -12.99 -8.81
CA PHE A 14 10.34 -11.85 -9.36
C PHE A 14 9.67 -11.00 -8.27
N PHE A 15 9.34 -11.53 -7.09
CA PHE A 15 8.81 -10.75 -5.96
C PHE A 15 9.84 -9.83 -5.31
N GLN A 16 11.15 -10.06 -5.52
CA GLN A 16 12.20 -9.17 -4.99
C GLN A 16 12.09 -7.76 -5.58
N LYS A 17 11.70 -7.64 -6.86
CA LYS A 17 11.47 -6.32 -7.50
C LYS A 17 10.35 -5.55 -6.80
N LEU A 18 9.24 -6.23 -6.51
CA LEU A 18 8.09 -5.64 -5.85
C LEU A 18 8.40 -5.29 -4.38
N PHE A 19 9.12 -6.15 -3.68
CA PHE A 19 9.60 -5.89 -2.32
C PHE A 19 10.52 -4.66 -2.26
N ALA A 20 11.47 -4.54 -3.20
CA ALA A 20 12.37 -3.38 -3.28
C ALA A 20 11.60 -2.08 -3.51
N ILE A 21 10.63 -2.07 -4.44
CA ILE A 21 9.77 -0.89 -4.68
C ILE A 21 8.97 -0.52 -3.43
N ASN A 22 8.35 -1.51 -2.77
CA ASN A 22 7.56 -1.28 -1.56
C ASN A 22 8.42 -0.73 -0.40
N SER A 23 9.61 -1.29 -0.21
CA SER A 23 10.57 -0.87 0.81
C SER A 23 11.07 0.55 0.55
N GLU A 24 11.39 0.88 -0.70
CA GLU A 24 11.80 2.24 -1.09
C GLU A 24 10.68 3.25 -0.83
N PHE A 25 9.43 2.89 -1.18
CA PHE A 25 8.27 3.74 -0.90
C PHE A 25 8.14 4.01 0.60
N GLU A 26 8.21 2.95 1.43
CA GLU A 26 8.12 3.05 2.88
C GLU A 26 9.23 3.94 3.45
N GLU A 27 10.49 3.67 3.11
CA GLU A 27 11.65 4.39 3.64
C GLU A 27 11.55 5.90 3.37
N ARG A 28 11.17 6.27 2.14
CA ARG A 28 11.11 7.68 1.71
C ARG A 28 9.90 8.42 2.27
N ASN A 29 8.76 7.74 2.40
CA ASN A 29 7.47 8.42 2.63
C ASN A 29 6.87 8.19 4.02
N ARG A 30 7.35 7.22 4.80
CA ARG A 30 6.85 6.94 6.16
C ARG A 30 6.73 8.21 7.00
N LYS A 31 7.80 9.00 7.07
CA LYS A 31 7.83 10.24 7.87
C LYS A 31 6.86 11.32 7.38
N LYS A 32 6.51 11.33 6.07
CA LYS A 32 5.56 12.31 5.52
C LYS A 32 4.14 12.00 6.01
N LEU A 33 3.78 10.73 6.10
CA LEU A 33 2.46 10.27 6.56
C LEU A 33 2.31 10.35 8.09
N GLU A 34 3.37 10.03 8.85
CA GLU A 34 3.35 10.07 10.32
C GLU A 34 3.13 11.47 10.93
N ARG A 35 3.30 12.54 10.16
CA ARG A 35 3.28 13.93 10.66
C ARG A 35 1.94 14.63 10.52
N ILE A 36 0.97 14.03 9.84
CA ILE A 36 -0.29 14.68 9.51
C ILE A 36 -1.42 13.90 10.20
N ASP A 37 -2.19 14.60 11.02
CA ASP A 37 -3.39 14.05 11.64
C ASP A 37 -4.59 14.35 10.73
N TYR A 38 -5.19 13.28 10.20
CA TYR A 38 -6.41 13.34 9.38
C TYR A 38 -7.66 12.99 10.20
N GLY A 39 -7.54 12.80 11.52
CA GLY A 39 -8.63 12.42 12.40
C GLY A 39 -8.96 10.93 12.36
N GLY A 40 -10.14 10.57 12.89
CA GLY A 40 -10.64 9.19 12.88
C GLY A 40 -9.81 8.16 13.66
N ASN A 41 -8.86 8.59 14.51
CA ASN A 41 -7.88 7.74 15.20
C ASN A 41 -7.08 6.83 14.27
N VAL A 42 -6.85 7.26 13.02
CA VAL A 42 -5.97 6.53 12.10
C VAL A 42 -4.53 6.86 12.46
N THR A 43 -3.73 5.83 12.77
CA THR A 43 -2.33 6.00 13.19
C THR A 43 -1.32 5.40 12.22
N SER A 44 -1.79 4.63 11.25
CA SER A 44 -0.92 4.04 10.23
C SER A 44 -1.63 3.85 8.89
N VAL A 45 -0.83 3.88 7.82
CA VAL A 45 -1.23 3.46 6.48
C VAL A 45 -0.21 2.44 6.01
N ILE A 46 -0.66 1.27 5.58
CA ILE A 46 0.20 0.20 5.07
C ILE A 46 -0.22 -0.09 3.64
N ILE A 47 0.75 -0.14 2.73
CA ILE A 47 0.53 -0.62 1.37
C ILE A 47 0.84 -2.11 1.37
N PHE A 48 -0.14 -2.91 0.96
CA PHE A 48 -0.05 -4.37 0.92
C PHE A 48 -0.15 -4.85 -0.52
N PRO A 49 0.99 -5.15 -1.16
CA PRO A 49 1.00 -5.80 -2.46
C PRO A 49 0.57 -7.25 -2.35
N ILE A 50 -0.49 -7.60 -3.05
CA ILE A 50 -1.06 -8.95 -3.09
C ILE A 50 -0.91 -9.46 -4.52
N SER A 51 -0.13 -10.53 -4.66
CA SER A 51 0.00 -11.21 -5.94
C SER A 51 -1.22 -12.07 -6.22
N ILE A 52 -1.83 -11.92 -7.40
CA ILE A 52 -2.99 -12.70 -7.81
C ILE A 52 -2.81 -13.28 -9.21
N TYR A 53 -3.04 -14.59 -9.37
CA TYR A 53 -3.03 -15.25 -10.70
C TYR A 53 -4.35 -15.00 -11.44
N ASP A 54 -4.45 -15.34 -12.72
CA ASP A 54 -5.61 -14.99 -13.58
C ASP A 54 -6.96 -15.65 -13.18
N GLU A 55 -6.99 -16.50 -12.15
CA GLU A 55 -8.21 -17.13 -11.61
C GLU A 55 -9.05 -16.11 -10.81
N TYR A 56 -9.73 -15.23 -11.54
CA TYR A 56 -10.44 -14.05 -11.06
C TYR A 56 -11.34 -14.28 -9.82
N GLU A 57 -12.07 -15.40 -9.73
CA GLU A 57 -13.02 -15.63 -8.63
C GLU A 57 -12.37 -15.99 -7.29
N GLU A 58 -11.32 -16.81 -7.28
CA GLU A 58 -10.61 -17.19 -6.04
C GLU A 58 -9.79 -16.01 -5.50
N ASN A 59 -9.28 -15.18 -6.41
CA ASN A 59 -8.55 -13.97 -6.10
C ASN A 59 -9.46 -12.84 -5.58
N LEU A 60 -10.68 -12.69 -6.10
CA LEU A 60 -11.66 -11.77 -5.55
C LEU A 60 -12.07 -12.16 -4.11
N ARG A 61 -12.22 -13.47 -3.83
CA ARG A 61 -12.47 -13.96 -2.46
C ARG A 61 -11.32 -13.65 -1.52
N THR A 62 -10.08 -13.82 -1.98
CA THR A 62 -8.87 -13.53 -1.20
C THR A 62 -8.72 -12.03 -0.96
N TYR A 63 -8.94 -11.19 -1.97
CA TYR A 63 -8.98 -9.73 -1.84
C TYR A 63 -10.06 -9.26 -0.86
N ASN A 64 -11.29 -9.79 -0.97
CA ASN A 64 -12.39 -9.44 -0.07
C ASN A 64 -12.17 -9.89 1.38
N ARG A 65 -11.22 -10.81 1.64
CA ARG A 65 -10.82 -11.16 3.01
C ARG A 65 -9.94 -10.09 3.64
N TYR A 66 -9.17 -9.34 2.86
CA TYR A 66 -8.32 -8.28 3.38
C TYR A 66 -9.15 -7.03 3.66
N LYS A 67 -9.13 -6.59 4.92
CA LYS A 67 -9.83 -5.39 5.35
C LYS A 67 -9.00 -4.17 4.94
N PHE A 68 -9.64 -3.17 4.33
CA PHE A 68 -9.02 -1.85 4.10
C PHE A 68 -8.84 -1.05 5.39
N LEU A 69 -9.54 -1.45 6.46
CA LEU A 69 -9.52 -0.79 7.75
C LEU A 69 -9.37 -1.85 8.84
N ASP A 70 -8.19 -1.87 9.46
CA ASP A 70 -7.95 -2.67 10.65
C ASP A 70 -8.16 -1.82 11.90
N ARG A 71 -8.74 -2.46 12.92
CA ARG A 71 -9.02 -1.87 14.22
C ARG A 71 -8.20 -2.59 15.27
N PHE A 72 -7.42 -1.85 16.04
CA PHE A 72 -6.62 -2.42 17.12
C PHE A 72 -6.69 -1.53 18.36
N LYS A 73 -6.16 -2.05 19.48
CA LYS A 73 -6.02 -1.30 20.73
C LYS A 73 -4.55 -0.96 20.94
N ASN A 74 -4.26 0.28 21.28
CA ASN A 74 -2.93 0.66 21.72
C ASN A 74 -2.67 0.21 23.18
N PHE A 75 -1.47 0.52 23.70
CA PHE A 75 -1.07 0.15 25.06
C PHE A 75 -2.02 0.71 26.15
N ASP A 76 -2.64 1.86 25.89
CA ASP A 76 -3.61 2.51 26.79
C ASP A 76 -5.05 2.00 26.58
N ASN A 77 -5.25 0.90 25.85
CA ASN A 77 -6.56 0.36 25.46
C ASN A 77 -7.43 1.28 24.59
N LYS A 78 -6.88 2.36 24.01
CA LYS A 78 -7.59 3.23 23.08
C LYS A 78 -7.68 2.56 21.71
N ILE A 79 -8.81 2.75 21.04
CA ILE A 79 -9.04 2.21 19.70
C ILE A 79 -8.33 3.08 18.68
N GLU A 80 -7.47 2.45 17.89
CA GLU A 80 -6.78 3.02 16.76
C GLU A 80 -7.09 2.22 15.49
N TYR A 81 -6.83 2.86 14.36
CA TYR A 81 -7.11 2.30 13.05
C TYR A 81 -5.88 2.32 12.15
N CYS A 82 -5.72 1.27 11.36
CA CYS A 82 -4.75 1.18 10.26
C CYS A 82 -5.50 1.15 8.93
N LEU A 83 -5.11 2.01 8.00
CA LEU A 83 -5.58 1.94 6.62
C LEU A 83 -4.69 1.01 5.81
N ASN A 84 -5.28 -0.03 5.24
CA ASN A 84 -4.57 -0.98 4.41
C ASN A 84 -4.90 -0.70 2.94
N VAL A 85 -3.91 -0.23 2.19
CA VAL A 85 -4.00 -0.04 0.74
C VAL A 85 -3.57 -1.35 0.07
N ASN A 86 -4.55 -2.24 -0.09
CA ASN A 86 -4.34 -3.53 -0.74
C ASN A 86 -4.24 -3.31 -2.27
N ILE A 87 -3.07 -3.58 -2.85
CA ILE A 87 -2.87 -3.48 -4.30
C ILE A 87 -2.79 -4.87 -4.90
N LEU A 88 -3.62 -5.11 -5.90
CA LEU A 88 -3.67 -6.38 -6.62
C LEU A 88 -2.74 -6.33 -7.82
N ILE A 89 -1.79 -7.25 -7.90
CA ILE A 89 -0.82 -7.27 -9.00
C ILE A 89 -0.62 -8.68 -9.56
N SER A 90 -0.57 -8.78 -10.89
CA SER A 90 -0.33 -10.07 -11.55
C SER A 90 1.13 -10.48 -11.39
N PRO A 91 1.42 -11.72 -10.94
CA PRO A 91 2.79 -12.25 -10.93
C PRO A 91 3.43 -12.26 -12.32
N LEU A 92 2.63 -12.35 -13.41
CA LEU A 92 3.13 -12.25 -14.79
C LEU A 92 3.65 -10.85 -15.10
N ASP A 93 2.95 -9.81 -14.65
CA ASP A 93 3.41 -8.42 -14.80
C ASP A 93 4.65 -8.17 -13.94
N VAL A 94 4.68 -8.67 -12.71
CA VAL A 94 5.86 -8.60 -11.85
C VAL A 94 7.06 -9.27 -12.53
N LYS A 95 6.87 -10.40 -13.22
CA LYS A 95 7.95 -11.09 -13.93
C LYS A 95 8.42 -10.33 -15.17
N ARG A 96 7.48 -9.87 -16.01
CA ARG A 96 7.76 -9.30 -17.34
C ARG A 96 8.26 -7.87 -17.30
N LEU A 97 7.71 -7.03 -16.43
CA LEU A 97 8.01 -5.60 -16.41
C LEU A 97 9.41 -5.32 -15.86
N SER A 98 10.07 -4.31 -16.42
CA SER A 98 11.25 -3.70 -15.80
C SER A 98 10.90 -3.12 -14.43
N VAL A 99 11.91 -2.83 -13.60
CA VAL A 99 11.67 -2.26 -12.26
C VAL A 99 10.95 -0.91 -12.37
N GLU A 100 11.32 -0.09 -13.35
CA GLU A 100 10.70 1.21 -13.58
C GLU A 100 9.23 1.05 -14.03
N GLU A 101 8.93 0.20 -15.00
CA GLU A 101 7.55 -0.07 -15.42
C GLU A 101 6.70 -0.65 -14.29
N LEU A 102 7.28 -1.56 -13.49
CA LEU A 102 6.61 -2.14 -12.33
C LEU A 102 6.32 -1.08 -11.26
N LYS A 103 7.23 -0.12 -11.08
CA LYS A 103 7.05 1.03 -10.17
C LYS A 103 5.92 1.95 -10.65
N GLN A 104 5.85 2.23 -11.96
CA GLN A 104 4.74 3.00 -12.53
C GLN A 104 3.40 2.28 -12.28
N LEU A 105 3.33 0.99 -12.60
CA LEU A 105 2.14 0.15 -12.34
C LEU A 105 1.77 0.13 -10.84
N TYR A 106 2.75 -0.02 -9.96
CA TYR A 106 2.55 0.01 -8.51
C TYR A 106 1.89 1.33 -8.05
N CYS A 107 2.37 2.46 -8.55
CA CYS A 107 1.78 3.78 -8.25
C CYS A 107 0.35 3.90 -8.80
N ASP A 108 0.10 3.42 -10.02
CA ASP A 108 -1.24 3.44 -10.62
C ASP A 108 -2.24 2.59 -9.82
N LEU A 109 -1.81 1.41 -9.36
CA LEU A 109 -2.64 0.53 -8.55
C LEU A 109 -2.96 1.13 -7.18
N ILE A 110 -2.01 1.82 -6.54
CA ILE A 110 -2.26 2.55 -5.29
C ILE A 110 -3.36 3.60 -5.48
N VAL A 111 -3.21 4.44 -6.50
CA VAL A 111 -4.20 5.48 -6.83
C VAL A 111 -5.56 4.84 -7.05
N LYS A 112 -5.63 3.84 -7.94
CA LYS A 112 -6.86 3.12 -8.25
C LYS A 112 -7.53 2.51 -7.02
N THR A 113 -6.76 1.94 -6.09
CA THR A 113 -7.30 1.38 -4.85
C THR A 113 -7.94 2.45 -3.97
N ILE A 114 -7.31 3.63 -3.83
CA ILE A 114 -7.85 4.73 -3.02
C ILE A 114 -9.05 5.42 -3.71
N GLU A 115 -9.08 5.45 -5.05
CA GLU A 115 -10.22 5.98 -5.79
C GLU A 115 -11.46 5.07 -5.75
N ASN A 116 -11.30 3.82 -5.34
CA ASN A 116 -12.41 2.88 -5.23
C ASN A 116 -13.42 3.36 -4.16
N PHE A 117 -14.68 3.51 -4.57
CA PHE A 117 -15.77 3.99 -3.73
C PHE A 117 -16.03 3.10 -2.49
N ASP A 118 -15.62 1.83 -2.55
CA ASP A 118 -15.77 0.87 -1.43
C ASP A 118 -14.65 0.95 -0.38
N PHE A 119 -13.71 1.90 -0.50
CA PHE A 119 -12.64 2.09 0.46
C PHE A 119 -13.21 2.59 1.80
N LYS A 120 -13.35 1.68 2.77
CA LYS A 120 -13.93 1.97 4.08
C LYS A 120 -13.02 2.86 4.91
N MET A 121 -13.60 3.91 5.48
CA MET A 121 -12.92 4.86 6.37
C MET A 121 -13.57 4.93 7.75
N PRO A 122 -12.80 5.24 8.81
CA PRO A 122 -13.36 5.51 10.12
C PRO A 122 -14.15 6.81 10.14
N LYS A 123 -15.07 6.93 11.10
CA LYS A 123 -15.87 8.15 11.28
C LYS A 123 -14.95 9.32 11.65
N ASN A 124 -15.22 10.50 11.10
CA ASN A 124 -14.45 11.75 11.31
C ASN A 124 -13.02 11.73 10.73
N PHE A 125 -12.75 10.84 9.76
CA PHE A 125 -11.52 10.89 8.98
C PHE A 125 -11.68 11.87 7.80
N ASP A 126 -10.76 12.83 7.67
CA ASP A 126 -10.72 13.75 6.52
C ASP A 126 -10.12 13.06 5.30
N PHE A 127 -10.97 12.31 4.61
CA PHE A 127 -10.55 11.54 3.44
C PHE A 127 -10.09 12.42 2.27
N LEU A 128 -10.65 13.61 2.09
CA LEU A 128 -10.30 14.46 0.96
C LEU A 128 -8.88 15.03 1.11
N SER A 129 -8.55 15.51 2.30
CA SER A 129 -7.19 15.98 2.61
C SER A 129 -6.20 14.82 2.53
N PHE A 130 -6.54 13.66 3.12
CA PHE A 130 -5.71 12.45 3.02
C PHE A 130 -5.46 12.05 1.57
N LYS A 131 -6.51 11.94 0.75
CA LYS A 131 -6.41 11.54 -0.66
C LYS A 131 -5.47 12.47 -1.43
N ARG A 132 -5.63 13.79 -1.27
CA ARG A 132 -4.78 14.79 -1.92
C ARG A 132 -3.31 14.62 -1.53
N ASP A 133 -3.03 14.59 -0.23
CA ASP A 133 -1.66 14.56 0.28
C ASP A 133 -0.99 13.22 -0.04
N PHE A 134 -1.73 12.12 0.03
CA PHE A 134 -1.27 10.80 -0.36
C PHE A 134 -0.98 10.70 -1.87
N PHE A 135 -1.81 11.32 -2.72
CA PHE A 135 -1.58 11.33 -4.17
C PHE A 135 -0.34 12.13 -4.54
N ASN A 136 -0.07 13.25 -3.85
CA ASN A 136 1.17 13.98 -4.02
C ASN A 136 2.39 13.12 -3.63
N ILE A 137 2.29 12.33 -2.55
CA ILE A 137 3.35 11.40 -2.15
C ILE A 137 3.60 10.31 -3.21
N VAL A 138 2.53 9.77 -3.79
CA VAL A 138 2.63 8.74 -4.86
C VAL A 138 3.23 9.34 -6.13
N ASP A 139 2.82 10.56 -6.52
CA ASP A 139 3.35 11.25 -7.70
C ASP A 139 4.82 11.67 -7.52
N ASP A 140 5.21 12.12 -6.32
CA ASP A 140 6.61 12.35 -5.96
C ASP A 140 7.43 11.07 -6.13
N PHE A 141 6.94 9.95 -5.59
CA PHE A 141 7.63 8.66 -5.68
C PHE A 141 7.78 8.20 -7.13
N ARG A 142 6.75 8.40 -7.96
CA ARG A 142 6.71 8.06 -9.38
C ARG A 142 7.81 8.73 -10.19
N LYS A 143 8.20 9.96 -9.82
CA LYS A 143 9.21 10.77 -10.54
C LYS A 143 10.65 10.40 -10.18
N ILE A 144 10.85 9.65 -9.10
CA ILE A 144 12.18 9.20 -8.67
C ILE A 144 12.61 8.07 -9.60
N LYS A 145 13.68 8.26 -10.37
CA LYS A 145 14.27 7.18 -11.15
C LYS A 145 14.86 6.15 -10.21
N VAL A 146 14.65 4.87 -10.49
CA VAL A 146 15.34 3.79 -9.79
C VAL A 146 16.83 3.89 -10.14
N GLU A 147 17.66 4.31 -9.19
CA GLU A 147 19.11 4.26 -9.37
C GLU A 147 19.53 2.79 -9.33
N ASN A 148 20.11 2.31 -10.44
CA ASN A 148 20.55 0.92 -10.61
C ASN A 148 21.42 0.49 -9.42
N THR A 149 20.82 -0.25 -8.50
CA THR A 149 21.54 -0.96 -7.44
C THR A 149 21.07 -2.41 -7.43
N LEU A 150 21.37 -3.11 -8.53
CA LEU A 150 21.48 -4.56 -8.61
C LEU A 150 22.66 -4.90 -9.51
#